data_AF-A0A6P0Q2I3-F1
#
_entry.id   AF-A0A6P0Q2I3-F1
#
_cell.length_a   1.000
_cell.length_b   1.000
_cell.length_c   1.000
_cell.angle_alpha   90.00
_cell.angle_beta   90.00
_cell.angle_gamma   90.00
#
_symmetry.space_group_name_H-M   'P 1'
#
loop_
_entity.id
_entity.type
_entity.pdbx_description
1 polymer ?
#
loop_
_entity_poly.entity_id
_entity_poly.type
_entity_poly.pdbx_seq_one_letter_code
_entity_poly.pdbx_strand_id
1 'polypeptide(L)' 'MPARLKIRLSELDMQELLELKHDSNCPERTRKRVEVICLNAKGWTVSQISDWIDWSPNTVRKTIHRWIIQGK' A
#
# COMPACT_ATOMS: atom_id res chain seq x y z
N MET A 1 12.27 17.32 -6.16
CA MET A 1 12.20 15.91 -5.70
C MET A 1 11.13 15.83 -4.62
N PRO A 2 9.98 15.16 -4.84
CA PRO A 2 8.93 15.09 -3.84
C PRO A 2 9.35 14.18 -2.67
N ALA A 3 8.98 14.54 -1.44
CA ALA A 3 9.42 13.86 -0.22
C ALA A 3 9.12 12.34 -0.23
N ARG A 4 9.98 11.56 0.43
CA ARG A 4 9.83 10.10 0.57
C ARG A 4 8.63 9.81 1.47
N LEU A 5 7.60 9.17 0.93
CA LEU A 5 6.47 8.67 1.72
C LEU A 5 6.84 7.31 2.32
N LYS A 6 6.73 7.19 3.64
CA LYS A 6 6.97 5.94 4.36
C LYS A 6 5.82 5.70 5.33
N ILE A 7 5.10 4.61 5.11
CA ILE A 7 4.11 4.10 6.05
C ILE A 7 4.86 3.35 7.16
N ARG A 8 4.49 3.61 8.41
CA ARG A 8 4.85 2.76 9.55
C ARG A 8 3.59 2.03 9.96
N LEU A 9 3.59 0.71 9.84
CA LEU A 9 2.52 -0.16 10.33
C LEU A 9 3.09 -1.01 11.47
N SER A 10 2.26 -1.27 12.48
CA SER A 10 2.54 -2.32 13.46
C SER A 10 2.48 -3.69 12.76
N GLU A 11 3.13 -4.71 13.32
CA GLU A 11 3.02 -6.08 12.83
C GLU A 11 1.56 -6.55 12.83
N LEU A 12 0.79 -6.16 13.85
CA LEU A 12 -0.64 -6.45 13.95
C LEU A 12 -1.44 -5.82 12.80
N ASP A 13 -1.21 -4.54 12.50
CA ASP A 13 -1.91 -3.87 11.40
C ASP A 13 -1.55 -4.49 10.04
N MET A 14 -0.29 -4.92 9.88
CA MET A 14 0.14 -5.60 8.66
C MET A 14 -0.55 -6.96 8.51
N GLN A 15 -0.76 -7.68 9.61
CA GLN A 15 -1.46 -8.95 9.60
C GLN A 15 -2.95 -8.78 9.26
N GLU A 16 -3.64 -7.82 9.87
CA GLU A 16 -5.04 -7.49 9.55
C GLU A 16 -5.20 -7.12 8.06
N LEU A 17 -4.26 -6.35 7.51
CA LEU A 17 -4.25 -6.01 6.09
C LEU A 17 -4.05 -7.25 5.21
N LEU A 18 -3.15 -8.16 5.58
CA LEU A 18 -2.96 -9.40 4.84
C LEU A 18 -4.21 -10.30 4.90
N GLU A 19 -4.88 -10.39 6.04
CA GLU A 19 -6.16 -11.09 6.16
C GLU A 19 -7.23 -10.47 5.25
N LEU A 20 -7.32 -9.14 5.21
CA LEU A 20 -8.21 -8.43 4.29
C LEU A 20 -7.87 -8.68 2.80
N LYS A 21 -6.59 -8.90 2.49
CA LYS A 21 -6.15 -9.28 1.14
C LYS A 21 -6.63 -10.69 0.77
N HIS A 22 -6.62 -11.62 1.73
CA HIS A 22 -7.02 -13.01 1.53
C HIS A 22 -8.53 -13.23 1.56
N ASP A 23 -9.31 -12.29 2.10
CA ASP A 23 -10.76 -12.36 2.09
C ASP A 23 -11.32 -12.37 0.66
N SER A 24 -12.03 -13.46 0.31
CA SER A 24 -12.69 -13.68 -0.98
C SER A 24 -13.74 -12.62 -1.32
N ASN A 25 -14.35 -11.98 -0.31
CA ASN A 25 -15.36 -10.93 -0.49
C ASN A 25 -14.75 -9.56 -0.82
N CYS A 26 -13.45 -9.39 -0.63
CA CYS A 26 -12.77 -8.12 -0.85
C CYS A 26 -12.54 -7.86 -2.35
N PRO A 27 -12.98 -6.70 -2.90
CA PRO A 27 -12.74 -6.38 -4.30
C PRO A 27 -11.26 -6.38 -4.66
N GLU A 28 -10.92 -6.82 -5.87
CA GLU A 28 -9.53 -6.91 -6.35
C GLU A 28 -8.78 -5.57 -6.21
N ARG A 29 -9.47 -4.46 -6.45
CA ARG A 29 -8.91 -3.11 -6.29
C ARG A 29 -8.49 -2.81 -4.85
N THR A 30 -9.23 -3.31 -3.87
CA THR A 30 -8.91 -3.17 -2.46
C THR A 30 -7.70 -4.03 -2.12
N ARG A 31 -7.66 -5.29 -2.58
CA ARG A 31 -6.50 -6.18 -2.41
C ARG A 31 -5.20 -5.58 -2.97
N LYS A 32 -5.25 -5.00 -4.17
CA LYS A 32 -4.10 -4.31 -4.78
C LYS A 32 -3.64 -3.09 -3.97
N ARG A 33 -4.57 -2.29 -3.44
CA ARG A 33 -4.22 -1.14 -2.56
C ARG A 33 -3.58 -1.58 -1.26
N VAL A 34 -4.11 -2.62 -0.65
CA VAL A 34 -3.54 -3.24 0.55
C VAL A 34 -2.12 -3.71 0.29
N GLU A 35 -1.88 -4.34 -0.87
CA GLU A 35 -0.55 -4.77 -1.26
C GLU A 35 0.44 -3.60 -1.42
N VAL A 36 0.02 -2.49 -2.05
CA VAL A 36 0.82 -1.25 -2.11
C VAL A 36 1.22 -0.76 -0.72
N ILE A 37 0.27 -0.74 0.22
CA ILE A 37 0.50 -0.28 1.59
C ILE A 37 1.50 -1.19 2.31
N CYS A 38 1.29 -2.51 2.24
CA CYS A 38 2.18 -3.49 2.85
C CYS A 38 3.61 -3.43 2.28
N LEU A 39 3.77 -3.31 0.96
CA LEU A 39 5.08 -3.19 0.32
C LEU A 39 5.80 -1.91 0.74
N ASN A 40 5.09 -0.77 0.82
CA ASN A 40 5.70 0.47 1.28
C ASN A 40 6.14 0.39 2.75
N ALA A 41 5.34 -0.24 3.62
CA ALA A 41 5.70 -0.45 5.02
C ALA A 41 6.90 -1.39 5.19
N LYS A 42 7.05 -2.40 4.31
CA LYS A 42 8.25 -3.24 4.20
C LYS A 42 9.49 -2.50 3.67
N GLY A 43 9.35 -1.23 3.30
CA GLY A 43 10.46 -0.38 2.87
C GLY A 43 10.65 -0.28 1.36
N TRP A 44 9.75 -0.86 0.55
CA TRP A 44 9.83 -0.75 -0.91
C TRP A 44 9.59 0.69 -1.37
N THR A 45 10.32 1.08 -2.41
CA THR A 45 10.16 2.39 -3.04
C THR A 45 8.93 2.43 -3.94
N VAL A 46 8.42 3.63 -4.21
CA VAL A 46 7.28 3.84 -5.11
C VAL A 46 7.53 3.24 -6.49
N SER A 47 8.77 3.30 -7.00
CA SER A 47 9.14 2.73 -8.30
C SER A 47 9.10 1.20 -8.30
N GLN A 48 9.65 0.56 -7.26
CA GLN A 48 9.60 -0.90 -7.17
C GLN A 48 8.15 -1.41 -7.06
N ILE A 49 7.29 -0.67 -6.35
CA ILE A 49 5.88 -1.01 -6.22
C ILE A 49 5.12 -0.77 -7.53
N SER A 50 5.42 0.31 -8.27
CA SER A 50 4.79 0.55 -9.57
C SER A 50 5.07 -0.57 -10.55
N ASP A 51 6.32 -1.04 -10.58
CA ASP A 51 6.76 -2.09 -11.50
C ASP A 51 6.15 -3.45 -11.10
N TRP A 52 5.95 -3.69 -9.81
CA TRP A 52 5.35 -4.92 -9.29
C TRP A 52 3.83 -5.03 -9.54
N ILE A 53 3.09 -3.93 -9.36
CA ILE A 53 1.61 -3.91 -9.46
C ILE A 53 1.11 -3.42 -10.83
N ASP A 54 2.03 -3.03 -11.71
CA ASP A 54 1.74 -2.45 -13.03
C ASP A 54 0.87 -1.17 -12.93
N TRP A 55 1.17 -0.33 -11.94
CA TRP A 55 0.48 0.95 -11.72
C TRP A 55 1.42 2.12 -11.96
N SER A 56 0.89 3.23 -12.46
CA SER A 56 1.70 4.45 -12.54
C SER A 56 2.28 4.83 -11.16
N PRO A 57 3.54 5.30 -11.08
CA PRO A 57 4.14 5.76 -9.81
C PRO A 57 3.29 6.83 -9.11
N ASN A 58 2.58 7.65 -9.88
CA ASN A 58 1.66 8.66 -9.36
C ASN A 58 0.44 8.03 -8.65
N THR A 59 -0.11 6.94 -9.20
CA THR A 59 -1.20 6.18 -8.59
C THR A 59 -0.77 5.55 -7.27
N VAL A 60 0.42 4.93 -7.25
CA VAL A 60 1.02 4.36 -6.03
C VAL A 60 1.21 5.45 -4.98
N ARG A 61 1.80 6.58 -5.37
CA ARG A 61 2.02 7.73 -4.48
C ARG A 61 0.71 8.27 -3.90
N LYS A 62 -0.33 8.45 -4.73
CA LYS A 62 -1.66 8.90 -4.28
C LYS A 62 -2.29 7.92 -3.30
N THR A 63 -2.11 6.62 -3.51
CA THR A 63 -2.63 5.57 -2.62
C THR A 63 -1.97 5.63 -1.26
N ILE A 64 -0.64 5.69 -1.23
CA ILE A 64 0.15 5.84 0.01
C ILE A 64 -0.20 7.15 0.72
N HIS A 65 -0.28 8.26 -0.01
CA HIS A 65 -0.58 9.57 0.54
C HIS A 65 -1.98 9.63 1.14
N ARG A 66 -2.97 9.04 0.45
CA ARG A 66 -4.33 8.92 0.96
C ARG A 66 -4.37 8.12 2.26
N TRP A 67 -3.64 7.01 2.34
CA TRP A 67 -3.57 6.22 3.57
C TRP A 67 -2.99 7.02 4.75
N ILE A 68 -1.91 7.77 4.51
CA ILE A 68 -1.26 8.61 5.54
C ILE A 68 -2.20 9.74 6.00
N ILE A 69 -2.94 10.37 5.08
CA ILE A 69 -3.85 11.48 5.40
C ILE A 69 -5.13 10.99 6.07
N GLN A 70 -5.73 9.91 5.55
CA GLN A 70 -7.03 9.44 6.03
C GLN A 70 -6.94 8.67 7.35
N GLY A 71 -5.77 8.17 7.75
CA GLY A 71 -5.50 7.62 9.08
C GLY A 71 -6.53 6.59 9.56
N LYS A 72 -6.27 5.31 9.27
CA LYS A 72 -7.01 4.08 9.67
C LYS A 72 -8.52 4.26 9.93
#